data_AF-A0A1Q7T6P3-F1
#
_entry.id   AF-A0A1Q7T6P3-F1
#
_cell.length_a   1.000
_cell.length_b   1.000
_cell.length_c   1.000
_cell.angle_alpha   90.00
_cell.angle_beta   90.00
_cell.angle_gamma   90.00
#
_symmetry.space_group_name_H-M   'P 1'
#
loop_
_entity.id
_entity.type
_entity.pdbx_description
1 polymer ?
#
loop_
_entity_poly.entity_id
_entity_poly.type
_entity_poly.pdbx_seq_one_letter_code
_entity_poly.pdbx_strand_id
1 'polypeptide(L)'
;MPVSYTNRKGVTYILYRGQTRTGKPRYYFGRPGQGQGEPVTELPPGFTISESVNGVVSLAKDRPALIQPEEVAAVEAAVQQHPEARRYRVAVKGNRIEVYEQVGPDYNALVSELHIPGLSRPGLAEELRALEERHARFTPVLRFTLLDPKQRRFGSERMSSLGGIDDWLELGQTGPVTELARALIPTLGTEQFFELW
;
A
#
# COMPACT_ATOMS: atom_id res chain seq x y z
N MET A 1 -15.99 20.96 14.99
CA MET A 1 -14.58 20.92 14.53
C MET A 1 -14.55 20.25 13.16
N PRO A 2 -13.69 20.65 12.22
CA PRO A 2 -13.57 19.96 10.93
C PRO A 2 -13.09 18.52 11.11
N VAL A 3 -13.54 17.63 10.23
CA VAL A 3 -13.04 16.24 10.17
C VAL A 3 -11.57 16.28 9.76
N SER A 4 -10.70 15.71 10.59
CA SER A 4 -9.26 15.60 10.33
C SER A 4 -8.75 14.18 10.51
N TYR A 5 -7.63 13.88 9.86
CA TYR A 5 -6.97 12.58 9.95
C TYR A 5 -5.46 12.76 9.81
N THR A 6 -4.70 12.21 10.75
CA THR A 6 -3.23 12.16 10.69
C THR A 6 -2.82 10.79 10.20
N ASN A 7 -2.17 10.73 9.04
CA ASN A 7 -1.74 9.48 8.43
C ASN A 7 -0.54 8.86 9.16
N ARG A 8 -0.15 7.62 8.79
CA ARG A 8 1.03 6.93 9.35
C ARG A 8 2.34 7.70 9.21
N LYS A 9 2.42 8.63 8.25
CA LYS A 9 3.57 9.50 7.98
C LYS A 9 3.58 10.79 8.82
N GLY A 10 2.65 10.93 9.77
CA GLY A 10 2.51 12.11 10.63
C GLY A 10 1.97 13.35 9.91
N VAL A 11 1.37 13.19 8.72
CA VAL A 11 0.78 14.29 7.94
C VAL A 11 -0.70 14.38 8.25
N THR A 12 -1.14 15.53 8.74
CA THR A 12 -2.56 15.81 9.02
C THR A 12 -3.27 16.34 7.78
N TYR A 13 -4.45 15.79 7.52
CA TYR A 13 -5.38 16.19 6.47
C TYR A 13 -6.70 16.65 7.08
N ILE A 14 -7.39 17.56 6.40
CA ILE A 14 -8.75 18.02 6.70
C ILE A 14 -9.65 17.62 5.53
N LEU A 15 -10.86 17.18 5.83
CA LEU A 15 -11.85 16.88 4.81
C LEU A 15 -12.52 18.17 4.31
N TYR A 16 -12.53 18.35 2.99
CA TYR A 16 -13.14 19.47 2.31
C TYR A 16 -14.27 19.00 1.40
N ARG A 17 -15.29 19.86 1.26
CA ARG A 17 -16.34 19.75 0.25
C ARG A 17 -16.14 20.82 -0.80
N GLY A 18 -15.87 20.39 -2.03
CA GLY A 18 -15.91 21.22 -3.22
C GLY A 18 -17.06 20.84 -4.14
N GLN A 19 -17.04 21.37 -5.36
CA GLN A 19 -17.99 21.04 -6.42
C GLN A 19 -17.25 20.47 -7.64
N THR A 20 -17.86 19.51 -8.31
CA THR A 20 -17.43 19.05 -9.64
C THR A 20 -17.83 20.06 -10.72
N ARG A 21 -17.27 19.93 -11.94
CA ARG A 21 -17.69 20.74 -13.11
C ARG A 21 -19.20 20.66 -13.40
N THR A 22 -19.86 19.59 -12.96
CA THR A 22 -21.30 19.34 -13.11
C THR A 22 -22.13 19.75 -11.88
N GLY A 23 -21.56 20.48 -10.91
CA GLY A 23 -22.25 20.95 -9.70
C GLY A 23 -22.45 19.88 -8.60
N LYS A 24 -22.15 18.61 -8.86
CA LYS A 24 -22.21 17.54 -7.85
C LYS A 24 -21.16 17.78 -6.75
N PRO A 25 -21.48 17.53 -5.46
CA PRO A 25 -20.52 17.67 -4.38
C PRO A 25 -19.36 16.68 -4.56
N ARG A 26 -18.13 17.17 -4.36
CA ARG A 26 -16.91 16.35 -4.34
C ARG A 26 -16.24 16.51 -2.99
N TYR A 27 -16.06 15.41 -2.29
CA TYR A 27 -15.33 15.38 -1.03
C TYR A 27 -13.89 14.93 -1.27
N TYR A 28 -12.94 15.57 -0.60
CA TYR A 28 -11.52 15.22 -0.70
C TYR A 28 -10.75 15.67 0.55
N PHE A 29 -9.68 14.95 0.87
CA PHE A 29 -8.75 15.33 1.93
C PHE A 29 -7.68 16.27 1.38
N GLY A 30 -7.45 17.39 2.05
CA GLY A 30 -6.41 18.37 1.74
C GLY A 30 -5.61 18.71 2.99
N ARG A 31 -4.40 19.27 2.83
CA ARG A 31 -3.64 19.77 3.98
C ARG A 31 -4.32 21.02 4.55
N PRO A 32 -4.20 21.28 5.86
CA PRO A 32 -4.70 22.51 6.48
C PRO A 32 -4.25 23.75 5.71
N GLY A 33 -5.20 24.63 5.37
CA GLY A 33 -4.95 25.86 4.62
C GLY A 33 -4.68 25.70 3.12
N GLN A 34 -4.68 24.47 2.59
CA GLN A 34 -4.45 24.19 1.16
C GLN A 34 -5.69 23.69 0.42
N GLY A 35 -6.82 23.49 1.12
CA GLY A 35 -8.08 23.11 0.50
C GLY A 35 -8.74 24.28 -0.23
N GLN A 36 -9.29 24.02 -1.42
CA GLN A 36 -10.07 24.97 -2.22
C GLN A 36 -11.59 24.89 -1.95
N GLY A 37 -12.00 24.10 -0.96
CA GLY A 37 -13.41 23.88 -0.60
C GLY A 37 -13.70 24.26 0.84
N GLU A 38 -14.93 24.01 1.27
CA GLU A 38 -15.36 24.25 2.65
C GLU A 38 -14.96 23.05 3.53
N PRO A 39 -14.27 23.26 4.67
CA PRO A 39 -14.04 22.21 5.64
C PRO A 39 -15.38 21.65 6.13
N VAL A 40 -15.52 20.34 6.16
CA VAL A 40 -16.75 19.70 6.67
C VAL A 40 -16.57 19.22 8.10
N THR A 41 -17.64 19.26 8.89
CA THR A 41 -17.65 18.85 10.29
C THR A 41 -18.06 17.39 10.50
N GLU A 42 -18.60 16.74 9.47
CA GLU A 42 -19.09 15.37 9.51
C GLU A 42 -18.71 14.60 8.23
N LEU A 43 -18.56 13.29 8.37
CA LEU A 43 -18.35 12.40 7.23
C LEU A 43 -19.65 12.25 6.42
N PRO A 44 -19.61 12.28 5.08
CA PRO A 44 -20.79 12.01 4.29
C PRO A 44 -21.28 10.56 4.53
N PRO A 45 -22.61 10.31 4.61
CA PRO A 45 -23.14 8.96 4.82
C PRO A 45 -22.67 7.96 3.77
N GLY A 46 -22.34 6.74 4.21
CA GLY A 46 -21.85 5.67 3.33
C GLY A 46 -20.40 5.82 2.90
N PHE A 47 -19.61 6.62 3.64
CA PHE A 47 -18.17 6.74 3.44
C PHE A 47 -17.41 6.56 4.75
N THR A 48 -16.22 5.96 4.62
CA THR A 48 -15.22 5.85 5.67
C THR A 48 -13.89 6.47 5.23
N ILE A 49 -13.06 6.83 6.20
CA ILE A 49 -11.70 7.33 5.93
C ILE A 49 -10.81 6.12 5.62
N SER A 50 -10.05 6.21 4.55
CA SER A 50 -9.08 5.17 4.16
C SER A 50 -7.72 5.80 3.89
N GLU A 51 -6.66 5.13 4.35
CA GLU A 51 -5.28 5.48 4.10
C GLU A 51 -4.62 4.42 3.20
N SER A 52 -3.99 4.85 2.10
CA SER A 52 -3.21 3.94 1.24
C SER A 52 -1.88 3.53 1.88
N VAL A 53 -1.22 2.51 1.33
CA VAL A 53 0.13 2.08 1.75
C VAL A 53 1.17 3.22 1.74
N ASN A 54 0.94 4.23 0.91
CA ASN A 54 1.80 5.40 0.73
C ASN A 54 1.40 6.59 1.62
N GLY A 55 0.41 6.45 2.49
CA GLY A 55 -0.08 7.50 3.37
C GLY A 55 -1.05 8.48 2.71
N VAL A 56 -1.63 8.15 1.54
CA VAL A 56 -2.63 9.01 0.91
C VAL A 56 -3.97 8.78 1.59
N VAL A 57 -4.53 9.83 2.17
CA VAL A 57 -5.83 9.79 2.85
C VAL A 57 -6.93 10.10 1.84
N SER A 58 -7.97 9.28 1.81
CA SER A 58 -9.10 9.41 0.91
C SER A 58 -10.40 8.97 1.60
N LEU A 59 -11.54 9.29 0.98
CA LEU A 59 -12.82 8.71 1.37
C LEU A 59 -13.07 7.46 0.53
N ALA A 60 -13.29 6.34 1.20
CA ALA A 60 -13.75 5.10 0.60
C ALA A 60 -15.26 4.97 0.79
N LYS A 61 -15.96 4.48 -0.23
CA LYS A 61 -17.38 4.15 -0.10
C LYS A 61 -17.53 2.86 0.71
N ASP A 62 -18.52 2.83 1.59
CA ASP A 62 -18.87 1.62 2.33
C ASP A 62 -19.42 0.59 1.36
N ARG A 63 -18.75 -0.56 1.29
CA ARG A 63 -19.10 -1.68 0.41
C ARG A 63 -18.79 -2.99 1.13
N PRO A 64 -19.55 -4.06 0.89
CA PRO A 64 -19.20 -5.39 1.38
C PRO A 64 -17.79 -5.77 0.92
N ALA A 65 -16.95 -6.24 1.84
CA ALA A 65 -15.64 -6.76 1.51
C ALA A 65 -15.79 -8.07 0.71
N LEU A 66 -15.16 -8.14 -0.46
CA LEU A 66 -15.15 -9.34 -1.30
C LEU A 66 -14.05 -10.34 -0.86
N ILE A 67 -12.96 -9.78 -0.35
CA ILE A 67 -11.85 -10.50 0.23
C ILE A 67 -12.13 -10.73 1.71
N GLN A 68 -11.93 -11.97 2.16
CA GLN A 68 -12.14 -12.37 3.53
C GLN A 68 -10.92 -12.00 4.39
N PRO A 69 -11.09 -11.67 5.69
CA PRO A 69 -9.97 -11.31 6.56
C PRO A 69 -8.86 -12.37 6.63
N GLU A 70 -9.23 -13.66 6.63
CA GLU A 70 -8.31 -14.81 6.64
C GLU A 70 -7.42 -14.88 5.40
N GLU A 71 -7.92 -14.43 4.26
CA GLU A 71 -7.18 -14.38 3.00
C GLU A 71 -6.13 -13.30 3.02
N VAL A 72 -6.45 -12.13 3.59
CA VAL A 72 -5.50 -11.04 3.80
C VAL A 72 -4.43 -11.47 4.79
N ALA A 73 -4.85 -12.06 5.92
CA ALA A 73 -3.94 -12.54 6.96
C ALA A 73 -2.97 -13.60 6.44
N ALA A 74 -3.39 -14.47 5.52
CA ALA A 74 -2.52 -15.44 4.88
C ALA A 74 -1.41 -14.78 4.04
N VAL A 75 -1.76 -13.74 3.26
CA VAL A 75 -0.79 -12.98 2.46
C VAL A 75 0.16 -12.18 3.37
N GLU A 76 -0.38 -11.52 4.40
CA GLU A 76 0.42 -10.81 5.40
C GLU A 76 1.39 -11.74 6.13
N ALA A 77 0.94 -12.93 6.54
CA ALA A 77 1.79 -13.91 7.20
C ALA A 77 2.94 -14.38 6.29
N ALA A 78 2.66 -14.62 5.01
CA ALA A 78 3.70 -14.96 4.04
C ALA A 78 4.71 -13.80 3.85
N VAL A 79 4.24 -12.55 3.80
CA VAL A 79 5.12 -11.36 3.74
C VAL A 79 5.99 -11.25 4.99
N GLN A 80 5.43 -11.49 6.18
CA GLN A 80 6.18 -11.44 7.45
C GLN A 80 7.28 -12.51 7.55
N GLN A 81 7.14 -13.62 6.82
CA GLN A 81 8.18 -14.66 6.74
C GLN A 81 9.30 -14.33 5.75
N HIS A 82 9.15 -13.29 4.92
CA HIS A 82 10.15 -12.89 3.95
C HIS A 82 11.39 -12.30 4.64
N PRO A 83 12.64 -12.63 4.21
CA PRO A 83 13.85 -12.07 4.81
C PRO A 83 13.90 -10.54 4.83
N GLU A 84 13.30 -9.92 3.81
CA GLU A 84 13.14 -8.47 3.69
C GLU A 84 11.71 -7.99 3.98
N ALA A 85 10.97 -8.63 4.88
CA ALA A 85 9.56 -8.31 5.19
C ALA A 85 9.26 -6.81 5.33
N ARG A 86 10.20 -6.04 5.90
CA ARG A 86 10.09 -4.57 6.08
C ARG A 86 9.88 -3.79 4.78
N ARG A 87 10.38 -4.31 3.66
CA ARG A 87 10.26 -3.68 2.33
C ARG A 87 8.87 -3.87 1.73
N TYR A 88 8.05 -4.76 2.28
CA TYR A 88 6.79 -5.12 1.67
C TYR A 88 5.58 -4.64 2.48
N ARG A 89 4.51 -4.30 1.77
CA ARG A 89 3.21 -3.96 2.37
C ARG A 89 2.08 -4.66 1.64
N VAL A 90 1.06 -5.04 2.38
CA VAL A 90 -0.16 -5.65 1.83
C VAL A 90 -1.30 -4.64 1.90
N ALA A 91 -2.13 -4.58 0.85
CA ALA A 91 -3.38 -3.83 0.88
C ALA A 91 -4.46 -4.51 0.04
N VAL A 92 -5.71 -4.37 0.48
CA VAL A 92 -6.89 -4.83 -0.26
C VAL A 92 -7.45 -3.69 -1.10
N LYS A 93 -7.76 -3.97 -2.37
CA LYS A 93 -8.48 -3.06 -3.25
C LYS A 93 -9.60 -3.80 -3.96
N GLY A 94 -10.84 -3.64 -3.50
CA GLY A 94 -11.99 -4.29 -4.12
C GLY A 94 -11.91 -5.82 -4.01
N ASN A 95 -11.74 -6.50 -5.15
CA ASN A 95 -11.63 -7.96 -5.23
C ASN A 95 -10.19 -8.47 -5.31
N ARG A 96 -9.18 -7.64 -5.00
CA ARG A 96 -7.78 -8.04 -5.09
C ARG A 96 -6.99 -7.67 -3.84
N ILE A 97 -5.96 -8.48 -3.58
CA ILE A 97 -4.93 -8.24 -2.58
C ILE A 97 -3.66 -7.84 -3.35
N GLU A 98 -3.09 -6.69 -3.04
CA GLU A 98 -1.86 -6.18 -3.68
C GLU A 98 -0.72 -6.22 -2.66
N VAL A 99 0.42 -6.76 -3.07
CA VAL A 99 1.71 -6.66 -2.38
C VAL A 99 2.51 -5.55 -3.03
N TYR A 100 3.03 -4.66 -2.21
CA TYR A 100 3.85 -3.53 -2.62
C TYR A 100 5.26 -3.70 -2.10
N GLU A 101 6.22 -3.23 -2.88
CA GLU A 101 7.62 -3.15 -2.50
C GLU A 101 8.05 -1.69 -2.33
N GLN A 102 8.90 -1.43 -1.34
CA GLN A 102 9.53 -0.15 -1.10
C GLN A 102 10.47 0.21 -2.26
N VAL A 103 10.31 1.41 -2.80
CA VAL A 103 11.15 2.00 -3.84
C VAL A 103 11.96 3.14 -3.27
N GLY A 104 13.25 3.16 -3.59
CA GLY A 104 14.22 4.13 -3.13
C GLY A 104 15.44 3.46 -2.53
N PRO A 105 16.48 4.23 -2.17
CA PRO A 105 17.68 3.70 -1.56
C PRO A 105 17.34 3.08 -0.19
N ASP A 106 17.93 1.92 0.12
CA ASP A 106 17.94 1.38 1.48
C ASP A 106 18.86 2.26 2.32
N TYR A 107 18.26 3.23 3.02
CA TYR A 107 19.01 4.17 3.85
C TYR A 107 19.77 3.46 4.97
N ASN A 108 19.32 2.29 5.43
CA ASN A 108 20.02 1.52 6.45
C ASN A 108 21.30 0.86 5.87
N ALA A 109 21.24 0.37 4.64
CA ALA A 109 22.42 -0.10 3.92
C ALA A 109 23.40 1.06 3.65
N LEU A 110 22.90 2.19 3.17
CA LEU A 110 23.70 3.38 2.90
C LEU A 110 24.41 3.89 4.17
N VAL A 111 23.74 3.91 5.31
CA VAL A 111 24.32 4.32 6.60
C VAL A 111 25.33 3.30 7.12
N SER A 112 25.11 2.01 6.88
CA SER A 112 26.06 0.95 7.27
C SER A 112 27.36 1.02 6.46
N GLU A 113 27.28 1.42 5.18
CA GLU A 113 28.46 1.63 4.32
C GLU A 113 29.21 2.93 4.65
N LEU A 114 28.45 4.00 4.94
CA LEU A 114 28.99 5.29 5.37
C LEU A 114 29.46 5.19 6.83
N HIS A 115 30.70 4.72 7.04
CA HIS A 115 31.44 4.79 8.31
C HIS A 115 31.73 6.24 8.73
N ILE A 116 30.71 7.09 8.87
CA ILE A 116 30.85 8.51 9.21
C ILE A 116 31.18 8.61 10.71
N PRO A 117 32.39 9.06 11.08
CA PRO A 117 32.75 9.23 12.48
C PRO A 117 31.85 10.31 13.11
N GLY A 118 31.20 9.98 14.23
CA GLY A 118 30.31 10.91 14.97
C GLY A 118 28.81 10.67 14.81
N LEU A 119 28.40 9.71 13.97
CA LEU A 119 26.99 9.27 13.85
C LEU A 119 26.55 8.26 14.93
N SER A 120 27.44 7.75 15.78
CA SER A 120 27.09 6.82 16.87
C SER A 120 26.40 7.54 18.05
N ARG A 121 25.24 8.15 17.80
CA ARG A 121 24.38 8.73 18.83
C ARG A 121 23.28 7.73 19.21
N PRO A 122 23.00 7.54 20.52
CA PRO A 122 21.85 6.75 20.95
C PRO A 122 20.57 7.32 20.31
N GLY A 123 19.74 6.47 19.71
CA GLY A 123 18.48 6.87 19.07
C GLY A 123 18.56 7.23 17.59
N LEU A 124 19.77 7.39 17.00
CA LEU A 124 19.89 7.71 15.57
C LEU A 124 19.24 6.64 14.68
N ALA A 125 19.35 5.36 15.03
CA ALA A 125 18.72 4.28 14.29
C ALA A 125 17.18 4.41 14.26
N GLU A 126 16.56 4.81 15.38
CA GLU A 126 15.11 5.05 15.45
C GLU A 126 14.72 6.33 14.68
N GLU A 127 15.53 7.39 14.76
CA GLU A 127 15.31 8.61 13.97
C GLU A 127 15.39 8.34 12.46
N LEU A 128 16.37 7.54 12.03
CA LEU A 128 16.53 7.12 10.63
C LEU A 128 15.37 6.23 10.18
N ARG A 129 14.91 5.29 11.01
CA ARG A 129 13.72 4.48 10.74
C ARG A 129 12.47 5.34 10.60
N ALA A 130 12.28 6.32 11.48
CA ALA A 130 11.15 7.25 11.41
C ALA A 130 11.22 8.13 10.15
N LEU A 131 12.42 8.57 9.76
CA LEU A 131 12.64 9.31 8.52
C LEU A 131 12.34 8.44 7.30
N GLU A 132 12.84 7.21 7.28
CA GLU A 132 12.59 6.23 6.22
C GLU A 132 11.09 6.00 6.08
N GLU A 133 10.36 5.66 7.16
CA GLU A 133 8.90 5.46 7.14
C GLU A 133 8.15 6.68 6.58
N ARG A 134 8.56 7.89 6.97
CA ARG A 134 7.95 9.14 6.52
C ARG A 134 8.11 9.37 5.03
N HIS A 135 9.24 8.96 4.46
CA HIS A 135 9.59 9.22 3.06
C HIS A 135 9.43 8.00 2.14
N ALA A 136 9.24 6.80 2.70
CA ALA A 136 9.14 5.56 1.96
C ALA A 136 8.00 5.62 0.95
N ARG A 137 8.30 5.16 -0.26
CA ARG A 137 7.33 4.99 -1.34
C ARG A 137 7.24 3.52 -1.67
N PHE A 138 6.04 3.07 -1.95
CA PHE A 138 5.72 1.68 -2.20
C PHE A 138 5.05 1.58 -3.57
N THR A 139 5.55 0.70 -4.42
CA THR A 139 4.96 0.38 -5.73
C THR A 139 4.43 -1.05 -5.73
N PRO A 140 3.29 -1.31 -6.36
CA PRO A 140 2.73 -2.66 -6.39
C PRO A 140 3.60 -3.57 -7.26
N VAL A 141 3.91 -4.77 -6.79
CA VAL A 141 4.79 -5.75 -7.48
C VAL A 141 4.11 -7.09 -7.75
N LEU A 142 3.13 -7.47 -6.92
CA LEU A 142 2.37 -8.70 -7.03
C LEU A 142 0.92 -8.42 -6.64
N ARG A 143 -0.04 -9.03 -7.32
CA ARG A 143 -1.44 -9.00 -6.90
C ARG A 143 -2.10 -10.36 -7.05
N PHE A 144 -3.05 -10.62 -6.16
CA PHE A 144 -3.95 -11.75 -6.18
C PHE A 144 -5.36 -11.25 -6.44
N THR A 145 -5.94 -11.60 -7.58
CA THR A 145 -7.28 -11.16 -7.98
C THR A 145 -8.27 -12.31 -7.76
N LEU A 146 -9.34 -12.08 -7.00
CA LEU A 146 -10.42 -13.06 -6.80
C LEU A 146 -11.18 -13.23 -8.12
N LEU A 147 -11.05 -14.41 -8.72
CA LEU A 147 -11.67 -14.79 -10.00
C LEU A 147 -13.01 -15.49 -9.79
N ASP A 148 -13.11 -16.36 -8.78
CA ASP A 148 -14.33 -17.07 -8.43
C ASP A 148 -14.61 -16.94 -6.91
N PRO A 149 -15.59 -16.10 -6.51
CA PRO A 149 -15.98 -15.95 -5.11
C PRO A 149 -16.59 -17.19 -4.46
N LYS A 150 -17.15 -18.13 -5.23
CA LYS A 150 -17.77 -19.35 -4.70
C LYS A 150 -16.71 -20.40 -4.37
N GLN A 151 -15.72 -20.55 -5.24
CA GLN A 151 -14.63 -21.50 -5.08
C GLN A 151 -13.42 -20.91 -4.33
N ARG A 152 -13.46 -19.62 -3.97
CA ARG A 152 -12.33 -18.85 -3.42
C ARG A 152 -11.07 -18.99 -4.28
N ARG A 153 -11.23 -18.94 -5.60
CA ARG A 153 -10.13 -19.09 -6.56
C ARG A 153 -9.58 -17.72 -6.95
N PHE A 154 -8.27 -17.57 -6.81
CA PHE A 154 -7.51 -16.38 -7.16
C PHE A 154 -6.63 -16.64 -8.39
N GLY A 155 -6.35 -15.60 -9.14
CA GLY A 155 -5.25 -15.55 -10.09
C GLY A 155 -4.13 -14.66 -9.55
N SER A 156 -2.89 -14.94 -9.95
CA SER A 156 -1.71 -14.15 -9.57
C SER A 156 -1.14 -13.41 -10.77
N GLU A 157 -0.81 -12.14 -10.56
CA GLU A 157 -0.22 -11.29 -11.60
C GLU A 157 0.93 -10.48 -10.99
N ARG A 158 2.05 -10.36 -11.71
CA ARG A 158 3.17 -9.50 -11.30
C ARG A 158 3.20 -8.21 -12.10
N MET A 159 3.77 -7.17 -11.51
CA MET A 159 4.03 -5.94 -12.23
C MET A 159 5.16 -6.16 -13.24
N SER A 160 4.96 -5.65 -14.44
CA SER A 160 5.95 -5.65 -15.52
C SER A 160 6.05 -4.25 -16.11
N SER A 161 7.27 -3.72 -16.17
CA SER A 161 7.54 -2.40 -16.79
C SER A 161 8.16 -2.56 -18.18
N LEU A 162 7.76 -3.60 -18.92
CA LEU A 162 8.24 -3.85 -20.29
C LEU A 162 7.81 -2.70 -21.21
N GLY A 163 8.78 -2.10 -21.92
CA GLY A 163 8.50 -1.04 -22.90
C GLY A 163 8.07 0.31 -22.31
N GLY A 164 8.28 0.54 -21.01
CA GLY A 164 7.95 1.82 -20.36
C GLY A 164 6.46 1.99 -20.02
N ILE A 165 5.68 0.91 -20.10
CA ILE A 165 4.28 0.87 -19.63
C ILE A 165 4.25 -0.09 -18.44
N ASP A 166 3.74 0.39 -17.31
CA ASP A 166 3.45 -0.48 -16.16
C ASP A 166 2.18 -1.28 -16.47
N ASP A 167 2.33 -2.58 -16.70
CA ASP A 167 1.23 -3.51 -16.91
C ASP A 167 1.34 -4.73 -16.00
N TRP A 168 0.24 -5.44 -15.86
CA TRP A 168 0.13 -6.64 -15.04
C TRP A 168 0.27 -7.87 -15.93
N LEU A 169 1.29 -8.69 -15.64
CA LEU A 169 1.54 -9.94 -16.32
C LEU A 169 0.95 -11.10 -15.51
N GLU A 170 0.07 -11.89 -16.12
CA GLU A 170 -0.45 -13.12 -15.53
C GLU A 170 0.66 -14.16 -15.34
N LEU A 171 0.73 -14.76 -14.16
CA LEU A 171 1.72 -15.80 -13.84
C LEU A 171 1.20 -17.22 -14.12
N GLY A 172 -0.01 -17.35 -14.71
CA GLY A 172 -0.67 -18.62 -15.02
C GLY A 172 -1.14 -19.44 -13.80
N GLN A 173 -0.64 -19.15 -12.60
CA GLN A 173 -1.01 -19.83 -11.37
C GLN A 173 -2.37 -19.35 -10.86
N THR A 174 -3.21 -20.30 -10.48
CA THR A 174 -4.52 -20.02 -9.89
C THR A 174 -4.81 -21.01 -8.77
N GLY A 175 -5.55 -20.58 -7.76
CA GLY A 175 -5.86 -21.43 -6.60
C GLY A 175 -6.28 -20.62 -5.39
N PRO A 176 -6.35 -21.24 -4.20
CA PRO A 176 -6.51 -20.53 -2.94
C PRO A 176 -5.37 -19.54 -2.74
N VAL A 177 -5.68 -18.33 -2.27
CA VAL A 177 -4.65 -17.29 -2.12
C VAL A 177 -3.51 -17.69 -1.18
N THR A 178 -3.79 -18.51 -0.16
CA THR A 178 -2.78 -19.02 0.77
C THR A 178 -1.70 -19.85 0.08
N GLU A 179 -2.08 -20.65 -0.91
CA GLU A 179 -1.14 -21.48 -1.68
C GLU A 179 -0.30 -20.60 -2.61
N LEU A 180 -0.95 -19.69 -3.34
CA LEU A 180 -0.28 -18.74 -4.23
C LEU A 180 0.69 -17.84 -3.45
N ALA A 181 0.27 -17.33 -2.30
CA ALA A 181 1.09 -16.52 -1.41
C ALA A 181 2.36 -17.26 -0.95
N ARG A 182 2.21 -18.52 -0.52
CA ARG A 182 3.35 -19.35 -0.09
C ARG A 182 4.33 -19.64 -1.21
N ALA A 183 3.85 -19.80 -2.44
CA ALA A 183 4.69 -20.07 -3.59
C ALA A 183 5.42 -18.82 -4.11
N LEU A 184 4.73 -17.67 -4.15
CA LEU A 184 5.20 -16.48 -4.86
C LEU A 184 5.88 -15.44 -3.97
N ILE A 185 5.45 -15.29 -2.71
CA ILE A 185 6.04 -14.26 -1.84
C ILE A 185 7.52 -14.51 -1.53
N PRO A 186 7.97 -15.75 -1.26
CA PRO A 186 9.38 -16.01 -0.99
C PRO A 186 10.34 -15.67 -2.13
N THR A 187 9.85 -15.52 -3.36
CA THR A 187 10.68 -15.19 -4.53
C THR A 187 10.75 -13.68 -4.79
N LEU A 188 9.94 -12.86 -4.12
CA LEU A 188 9.96 -11.39 -4.30
C LEU A 188 11.37 -10.82 -4.14
N GLY A 189 11.73 -9.85 -4.99
CA GLY A 189 13.07 -9.25 -5.00
C GLY A 189 14.18 -10.15 -5.55
N THR A 190 13.88 -11.36 -6.01
CA THR A 190 14.86 -12.29 -6.63
C THR A 190 14.67 -12.40 -8.14
N GLU A 191 15.71 -12.82 -8.87
CA GLU A 191 15.63 -13.10 -10.31
C GLU A 191 14.56 -14.16 -10.63
N GLN A 192 14.40 -15.16 -9.75
CA GLN A 192 13.42 -16.24 -9.92
C GLN A 192 11.99 -15.73 -10.03
N PHE A 193 11.63 -14.64 -9.33
CA PHE A 193 10.29 -14.06 -9.43
C PHE A 193 10.01 -13.44 -10.80
N PHE A 194 11.06 -12.92 -11.45
CA PHE A 194 10.94 -12.44 -12.81
C PHE A 194 10.78 -13.63 -13.75
N GLU A 195 11.56 -14.70 -13.59
CA GLU A 195 11.57 -15.92 -14.43
C GLU A 195 10.31 -16.81 -14.37
N LEU A 196 9.29 -16.45 -13.60
CA LEU A 196 8.00 -17.14 -13.59
C LEU A 196 7.23 -16.85 -14.89
N TRP A 197 7.57 -17.57 -15.97
CA TRP A 197 6.87 -17.60 -17.26
C TRP A 197 6.97 -18.97 -17.94
#